data_AF-A0AAE3D9Z1-F1
#
_entry.id   AF-A0AAE3D9Z1-F1
#
_cell.length_a   1.000
_cell.length_b   1.000
_cell.length_c   1.000
_cell.angle_alpha   90.00
_cell.angle_beta   90.00
_cell.angle_gamma   90.00
#
_symmetry.space_group_name_H-M   'P 1'
#
loop_
_entity.id
_entity.type
_entity.pdbx_description
1 polymer ?
#
loop_
_entity_poly.entity_id
_entity_poly.type
_entity_poly.pdbx_seq_one_letter_code
_entity_poly.pdbx_strand_id
1 'polypeptide(L)'
;MRYLWEVLLEAKKEQIPEERLRFVHAPQGSGYMELSLPCLNQTWLGEEEQPEDINIEVNTYYRFYDIFCEMFPPDEAEFPSLRESLTNLCLHMLAQNDIRMGMTREDYHKRLLAKEILDGNFGEIAGNVFRSMSSKEQEILLGGWLNSFRTGSVLPVFLDMVHGLVADSIVYHNNAYPDEILIYTGWKRERNLEQRIRFLIDTFLDIRYRVEIFYEYHFGIIGVEETMRIGEIAIC
;
A
#
# COMPACT_ATOMS: atom_id res chain seq x y z
N MET A 1 -2.76 0.46 25.08
CA MET A 1 -1.32 0.50 25.39
C MET A 1 -0.63 0.82 24.08
N ARG A 2 0.05 1.95 24.01
CA ARG A 2 0.58 2.48 22.74
C ARG A 2 2.08 2.16 22.66
N TYR A 3 2.50 1.57 21.55
CA TYR A 3 3.87 1.11 21.32
C TYR A 3 4.66 2.15 20.52
N LEU A 4 6.00 2.10 20.58
CA LEU A 4 6.88 3.04 19.87
C LEU A 4 6.62 3.07 18.35
N TRP A 5 6.39 1.90 17.74
CA TRP A 5 6.13 1.81 16.31
C TRP A 5 4.79 2.42 15.87
N GLU A 6 3.80 2.51 16.76
CA GLU A 6 2.50 3.11 16.46
C GLU A 6 2.63 4.61 16.23
N VAL A 7 3.57 5.27 16.92
CA VAL A 7 3.90 6.68 16.72
C VAL A 7 4.32 6.94 15.27
N LEU A 8 5.20 6.12 14.72
CA LEU A 8 5.65 6.29 13.33
C LEU A 8 4.51 6.06 12.33
N LEU A 9 3.61 5.11 12.60
CA LEU A 9 2.43 4.89 11.75
C LEU A 9 1.45 6.06 11.78
N GLU A 10 1.23 6.65 12.96
CA GLU A 10 0.40 7.83 13.11
C GLU A 10 1.02 9.06 12.47
N ALA A 11 2.33 9.29 12.65
CA ALA A 11 3.06 10.37 11.99
C ALA A 11 2.91 10.29 10.47
N LYS A 12 2.99 9.07 9.91
CA LYS A 12 2.76 8.85 8.49
C LYS A 12 1.33 9.17 8.05
N LYS A 13 0.32 8.88 8.88
CA LYS A 13 -1.08 9.24 8.60
C LYS A 13 -1.30 10.76 8.63
N GLU A 14 -0.66 11.44 9.59
CA GLU A 14 -0.71 12.90 9.76
C GLU A 14 0.26 13.66 8.83
N GLN A 15 1.00 12.95 7.96
CA GLN A 15 1.99 13.50 7.04
C GLN A 15 3.12 14.28 7.75
N ILE A 16 3.45 13.89 8.98
CA ILE A 16 4.56 14.44 9.75
C ILE A 16 5.86 13.73 9.32
N PRO A 17 6.91 14.46 8.89
CA PRO A 17 8.21 13.87 8.60
C PRO A 17 8.82 13.19 9.84
N GLU A 18 9.37 11.99 9.67
CA GLU A 18 10.02 11.25 10.77
C GLU A 18 11.16 12.04 11.43
N GLU A 19 11.83 12.91 10.65
CA GLU A 19 12.92 13.79 11.10
C GLU A 19 12.50 14.79 12.17
N ARG A 20 11.20 15.15 12.23
CA ARG A 20 10.66 16.04 13.26
C ARG A 20 10.39 15.32 14.58
N LEU A 21 10.43 13.98 14.60
CA LEU A 21 10.17 13.19 15.80
C LEU A 21 11.47 12.95 16.58
N ARG A 22 11.47 13.36 17.84
CA ARG A 22 12.58 13.18 18.78
C ARG A 22 12.12 12.25 19.90
N PHE A 23 12.65 11.03 19.92
CA PHE A 23 12.43 10.09 21.00
C PHE A 23 13.40 10.35 22.15
N VAL A 24 12.85 10.49 23.36
CA VAL A 24 13.61 10.78 24.58
C VAL A 24 13.34 9.72 25.62
N HIS A 25 14.38 9.28 26.33
CA HIS A 25 14.22 8.35 27.45
C HIS A 25 13.51 9.03 28.63
N ALA A 26 12.42 8.44 29.09
CA ALA A 26 11.66 8.91 30.24
C ALA A 26 11.63 7.85 31.36
N PRO A 27 12.53 7.95 32.36
CA PRO A 27 12.63 6.98 33.45
C PRO A 27 11.49 7.10 34.47
N GLN A 28 10.81 8.24 34.51
CA GLN A 28 9.69 8.51 35.43
C GLN A 28 8.33 8.07 34.88
N GLY A 29 8.30 7.50 33.67
CA GLY A 29 7.09 6.96 33.07
C GLY A 29 6.53 5.77 33.84
N SER A 30 5.30 5.38 33.51
CA SER A 30 4.72 4.14 34.03
C SER A 30 5.58 2.94 33.62
N GLY A 31 6.00 2.12 34.60
CA GLY A 31 6.69 0.86 34.35
C GLY A 31 5.87 -0.16 33.54
N TYR A 32 4.58 0.12 33.35
CA TYR A 32 3.66 -0.69 32.56
C TYR A 32 3.33 -0.06 31.21
N MET A 33 4.05 0.94 30.72
CA MET A 33 3.81 1.57 29.41
C MET A 33 5.12 1.86 28.71
N GLU A 34 5.15 1.64 27.39
CA GLU A 34 6.31 1.98 26.56
C GLU A 34 6.39 3.46 26.25
N LEU A 35 5.26 4.10 25.92
CA LEU A 35 5.19 5.55 25.74
C LEU A 35 4.76 6.23 27.04
N SER A 36 5.49 7.27 27.42
CA SER A 36 5.18 8.11 28.57
C SER A 36 4.43 9.35 28.11
N LEU A 37 3.18 9.15 27.70
CA LEU A 37 2.35 10.25 27.20
C LEU A 37 1.76 11.07 28.35
N PRO A 38 1.61 12.40 28.17
CA PRO A 38 0.89 13.26 29.13
C PRO A 38 -0.54 12.79 29.38
N CYS A 39 -1.20 12.21 28.37
CA CYS A 39 -2.54 11.65 28.48
C CYS A 39 -2.61 10.22 27.93
N LEU A 40 -3.21 9.31 28.70
CA LEU A 40 -3.37 7.89 28.33
C LEU A 40 -4.12 7.67 27.01
N ASN A 41 -5.07 8.54 26.69
CA ASN A 41 -5.92 8.46 25.51
C ASN A 41 -5.48 9.40 24.38
N GLN A 42 -4.26 9.92 24.43
CA GLN A 42 -3.76 10.85 23.42
C GLN A 42 -3.58 10.13 22.08
N THR A 43 -4.32 10.60 21.06
CA THR A 43 -4.29 10.08 19.68
C THR A 43 -3.58 11.00 18.70
N TRP A 44 -3.13 12.18 19.14
CA TRP A 44 -2.46 13.18 18.32
C TRP A 44 -0.99 13.30 18.71
N LEU A 45 -0.12 13.55 17.73
CA LEU A 45 1.33 13.67 17.95
C LEU A 45 1.81 15.11 18.17
N GLY A 46 1.02 16.14 17.81
CA GLY A 46 1.37 17.55 18.00
C GLY A 46 0.25 18.38 18.63
N GLU A 47 0.62 19.42 19.39
CA GLU A 47 -0.30 20.49 19.78
C GLU A 47 -0.54 21.45 18.60
N GLU A 48 -1.65 22.20 18.64
CA GLU A 48 -2.07 23.15 17.59
C GLU A 48 -1.02 24.24 17.27
N GLU A 49 -0.04 24.44 18.16
CA GLU A 49 1.16 25.26 17.92
C GLU A 49 2.34 24.33 17.62
N GLN A 50 2.61 24.09 16.33
CA GLN A 50 3.67 23.17 15.89
C GLN A 50 5.06 23.63 16.35
N PRO A 51 5.72 22.98 17.32
CA PRO A 51 7.13 23.21 17.55
C PRO A 51 7.95 22.68 16.36
N GLU A 52 9.17 23.16 16.19
CA GLU A 52 10.07 22.66 15.14
C GLU A 52 10.32 21.14 15.29
N ASP A 53 10.51 20.68 16.54
CA ASP A 53 10.71 19.27 16.94
C ASP A 53 9.60 18.78 17.89
N ILE A 54 9.08 17.57 17.64
CA ILE A 54 8.08 16.88 18.46
C ILE A 54 8.80 15.88 19.37
N ASN A 55 8.86 16.18 20.67
CA ASN A 55 9.47 15.30 21.66
C ASN A 55 8.46 14.23 22.12
N ILE A 56 8.87 12.97 22.04
CA ILE A 56 8.08 11.81 22.45
C ILE A 56 8.86 11.07 23.53
N GLU A 57 8.28 11.01 24.71
CA GLU A 57 8.85 10.32 25.85
C GLU A 57 8.61 8.81 25.78
N VAL A 58 9.68 8.04 25.93
CA VAL A 58 9.69 6.58 25.82
C VAL A 58 10.32 5.99 27.06
N ASN A 59 9.58 5.12 27.74
CA ASN A 59 10.12 4.27 28.78
C ASN A 59 10.92 3.12 28.14
N THR A 60 12.22 3.35 27.95
CA THR A 60 13.11 2.36 27.35
C THR A 60 13.24 1.09 28.20
N TYR A 61 12.95 1.14 29.50
CA TYR A 61 13.03 0.00 30.41
C TYR A 61 11.83 -0.95 30.30
N TYR A 62 10.79 -0.60 29.55
CA TYR A 62 9.64 -1.48 29.35
C TYR A 62 9.97 -2.72 28.51
N ARG A 63 10.47 -2.52 27.28
CA ARG A 63 10.84 -3.60 26.34
C ARG A 63 12.32 -3.65 26.00
N PHE A 64 13.02 -2.53 26.13
CA PHE A 64 14.38 -2.36 25.64
C PHE A 64 15.39 -2.27 26.80
N TYR A 65 15.06 -2.86 27.96
CA TYR A 65 15.88 -2.78 29.17
C TYR A 65 17.33 -3.22 28.89
N ASP A 66 17.52 -4.39 28.29
CA ASP A 66 18.84 -4.95 27.99
C ASP A 66 19.68 -4.09 27.02
N ILE A 67 19.03 -3.20 26.26
CA ILE A 67 19.70 -2.30 25.30
C ILE A 67 20.14 -1.00 26.00
N PHE A 68 19.29 -0.46 26.89
CA PHE A 68 19.45 0.89 27.44
C PHE A 68 19.89 0.93 28.92
N CYS A 69 19.89 -0.19 29.65
CA CYS A 69 20.18 -0.21 31.09
C CYS A 69 21.56 0.39 31.44
N GLU A 70 22.57 0.15 30.63
CA GLU A 70 23.93 0.69 30.86
C GLU A 70 24.11 2.11 30.30
N MET A 71 23.20 2.60 29.45
CA MET A 71 23.29 3.93 28.86
C MET A 71 22.92 5.06 29.83
N PHE A 72 22.14 4.76 30.88
CA PHE A 72 21.65 5.75 31.85
C PHE A 72 22.11 5.38 33.27
N PRO A 73 23.41 5.48 33.57
CA PRO A 73 23.90 5.32 34.92
C PRO A 73 23.30 6.39 35.86
N PRO A 74 23.26 6.15 37.17
CA PRO A 74 22.80 7.13 38.16
C PRO A 74 23.71 8.37 38.23
N ASP A 75 24.96 8.25 37.78
CA ASP A 75 25.92 9.35 37.72
C ASP A 75 25.71 10.23 36.48
N GLU A 76 26.20 11.47 36.53
CA GLU A 76 26.14 12.38 35.38
C GLU A 76 26.90 11.79 34.18
N ALA A 77 26.25 11.78 33.02
CA ALA A 77 26.90 11.32 31.80
C ALA A 77 27.98 12.30 31.34
N GLU A 78 29.16 11.77 31.01
CA GLU A 78 30.27 12.56 30.45
C GLU A 78 29.89 13.28 29.15
N PHE A 79 28.99 12.68 28.35
CA PHE A 79 28.54 13.22 27.05
C PHE A 79 27.00 13.17 26.91
N PRO A 80 26.27 14.11 27.55
CA PRO A 80 24.81 14.07 27.59
C PRO A 80 24.17 14.20 26.19
N SER A 81 24.65 15.13 25.36
CA SER A 81 24.10 15.37 24.01
C SER A 81 24.32 14.19 23.07
N LEU A 82 25.45 13.48 23.20
CA LEU A 82 25.71 12.28 22.41
C LEU A 82 24.79 11.14 22.83
N ARG A 83 24.61 10.93 24.14
CA ARG A 83 23.70 9.92 24.67
C ARG A 83 22.27 10.14 24.19
N GLU A 84 21.76 11.37 24.26
CA GLU A 84 20.41 11.70 23.78
C GLU A 84 20.26 11.45 22.28
N SER A 85 21.24 11.88 21.48
CA SER A 85 21.22 11.69 20.02
C SER A 85 21.26 10.20 19.63
N LEU A 86 22.10 9.41 20.31
CA LEU A 86 22.17 7.95 20.12
C LEU A 86 20.88 7.27 20.57
N THR A 87 20.29 7.70 21.69
CA THR A 87 19.02 7.16 22.18
C THR A 87 17.92 7.37 21.14
N ASN A 88 17.80 8.58 20.62
CA ASN A 88 16.83 8.91 19.57
C ASN A 88 17.04 8.02 18.33
N LEU A 89 18.28 7.89 17.85
CA LEU A 89 18.61 7.07 16.69
C LEU A 89 18.27 5.58 16.91
N CYS A 90 18.65 5.03 18.06
CA CYS A 90 18.36 3.65 18.43
C CYS A 90 16.84 3.39 18.49
N LEU A 91 16.07 4.30 19.08
CA LEU A 91 14.62 4.18 19.17
C LEU A 91 13.95 4.27 17.80
N HIS A 92 14.38 5.19 16.92
CA HIS A 92 13.93 5.21 15.52
C HIS A 92 14.20 3.88 14.81
N MET A 93 15.39 3.32 14.96
CA MET A 93 15.74 2.04 14.36
C MET A 93 14.87 0.90 14.90
N LEU A 94 14.65 0.83 16.21
CA LEU A 94 13.81 -0.19 16.85
C LEU A 94 12.35 -0.07 16.40
N ALA A 95 11.81 1.14 16.35
CA ALA A 95 10.46 1.43 15.88
C ALA A 95 10.26 0.96 14.43
N GLN A 96 11.21 1.29 13.55
CA GLN A 96 11.15 0.86 12.15
C GLN A 96 11.32 -0.66 12.00
N ASN A 97 12.12 -1.30 12.86
CA ASN A 97 12.25 -2.75 12.86
C ASN A 97 10.96 -3.43 13.30
N ASP A 98 10.29 -2.94 14.33
CA ASP A 98 8.99 -3.44 14.78
C ASP A 98 7.95 -3.36 13.65
N ILE A 99 7.88 -2.24 12.91
CA ILE A 99 7.00 -2.12 11.72
C ILE A 99 7.30 -3.21 10.69
N ARG A 100 8.59 -3.52 10.48
CA ARG A 100 9.02 -4.53 9.52
C ARG A 100 8.80 -5.96 10.00
N MET A 101 8.77 -6.21 11.32
CA MET A 101 8.54 -7.56 11.86
C MET A 101 7.15 -8.12 11.51
N GLY A 102 6.17 -7.25 11.24
CA GLY A 102 4.87 -7.66 10.72
C GLY A 102 4.85 -8.01 9.23
N MET A 103 5.95 -7.82 8.50
CA MET A 103 5.99 -8.08 7.05
C MET A 103 6.07 -9.57 6.75
N THR A 104 5.17 -10.02 5.89
CA THR A 104 5.29 -11.34 5.28
C THR A 104 6.32 -11.33 4.15
N ARG A 105 6.79 -12.53 3.76
CA ARG A 105 7.61 -12.69 2.55
C ARG A 105 6.92 -12.11 1.31
N GLU A 106 5.59 -12.21 1.26
CA GLU A 106 4.82 -11.66 0.15
C GLU A 106 4.88 -10.13 0.13
N ASP A 107 4.72 -9.47 1.28
CA ASP A 107 4.80 -8.01 1.39
C ASP A 107 6.17 -7.48 0.96
N TYR A 108 7.23 -8.23 1.27
CA TYR A 108 8.58 -7.91 0.81
C TYR A 108 8.66 -7.94 -0.74
N HIS A 109 8.15 -9.01 -1.36
CA HIS A 109 8.14 -9.12 -2.82
C HIS A 109 7.26 -8.06 -3.48
N LYS A 110 6.11 -7.71 -2.90
CA LYS A 110 5.24 -6.62 -3.39
C LYS A 110 5.97 -5.28 -3.38
N ARG A 111 6.72 -4.97 -2.31
CA ARG A 111 7.51 -3.73 -2.23
C ARG A 111 8.63 -3.68 -3.27
N LEU A 112 9.31 -4.80 -3.50
CA LEU A 112 10.35 -4.88 -4.53
C LEU A 112 9.74 -4.63 -5.92
N LEU A 113 8.63 -5.30 -6.23
CA LEU A 113 7.93 -5.14 -7.50
C LEU A 113 7.41 -3.71 -7.68
N ALA A 114 6.81 -3.11 -6.65
CA ALA A 114 6.36 -1.72 -6.68
C ALA A 114 7.52 -0.75 -6.97
N LYS A 115 8.69 -0.99 -6.37
CA LYS A 115 9.89 -0.21 -6.64
C LYS A 115 10.32 -0.33 -8.11
N GLU A 116 10.39 -1.54 -8.65
CA GLU A 116 10.78 -1.77 -10.05
C GLU A 116 9.80 -1.12 -11.05
N ILE A 117 8.49 -1.14 -10.75
CA ILE A 117 7.48 -0.44 -11.56
C ILE A 117 7.72 1.08 -11.54
N LEU A 118 7.99 1.64 -10.36
CA LEU A 118 8.22 3.08 -10.19
C LEU A 118 9.55 3.56 -10.77
N ASP A 119 10.58 2.71 -10.75
CA ASP A 119 11.89 2.93 -11.36
C ASP A 119 11.83 2.83 -12.90
N GLY A 120 10.71 2.37 -13.46
CA GLY A 120 10.46 2.34 -14.90
C GLY A 120 10.90 1.05 -15.60
N ASN A 121 11.27 0.00 -14.85
CA ASN A 121 11.74 -1.27 -15.42
C ASN A 121 10.66 -1.99 -16.25
N PHE A 122 9.38 -1.70 -15.97
CA PHE A 122 8.22 -2.24 -16.69
C PHE A 122 7.63 -1.23 -17.71
N GLY A 123 8.36 -0.17 -18.02
CA GLY A 123 7.94 0.89 -18.94
C GLY A 123 7.15 2.01 -18.28
N GLU A 124 7.15 3.18 -18.93
CA GLU A 124 6.54 4.40 -18.39
C GLU A 124 5.02 4.29 -18.22
N ILE A 125 4.35 3.53 -19.08
CA ILE A 125 2.89 3.31 -19.01
C ILE A 125 2.54 2.60 -17.70
N ALA A 126 3.26 1.53 -17.35
CA ALA A 126 3.05 0.79 -16.10
C ALA A 126 3.24 1.70 -14.88
N GLY A 127 4.31 2.51 -14.87
CA GLY A 127 4.56 3.48 -13.80
C GLY A 127 3.45 4.53 -13.68
N ASN A 128 2.94 5.04 -14.80
CA ASN A 128 1.87 6.05 -14.81
C ASN A 128 0.53 5.47 -14.34
N VAL A 129 0.18 4.25 -14.79
CA VAL A 129 -1.03 3.55 -14.35
C VAL A 129 -0.92 3.20 -12.86
N PHE A 130 0.23 2.74 -12.40
CA PHE A 130 0.46 2.43 -10.98
C PHE A 130 0.32 3.66 -10.08
N ARG A 131 0.86 4.82 -10.51
CA ARG A 131 0.72 6.09 -9.77
C ARG A 131 -0.71 6.63 -9.75
N SER A 132 -1.54 6.30 -10.75
CA SER A 132 -2.94 6.74 -10.79
C SER A 132 -3.87 5.88 -9.93
N MET A 133 -3.38 4.73 -9.43
CA MET A 133 -4.11 3.83 -8.55
C MET A 133 -4.04 4.24 -7.08
N SER A 134 -5.12 3.99 -6.35
CA SER A 134 -5.16 4.05 -4.89
C SER A 134 -4.29 2.96 -4.26
N SER A 135 -3.91 3.13 -2.99
CA SER A 135 -3.13 2.12 -2.26
C SER A 135 -3.79 0.74 -2.23
N LYS A 136 -5.13 0.68 -2.27
CA LYS A 136 -5.87 -0.59 -2.30
C LYS A 136 -5.79 -1.26 -3.68
N GLU A 137 -5.92 -0.47 -4.75
CA GLU A 137 -5.77 -0.97 -6.13
C GLU A 137 -4.33 -1.42 -6.41
N GLN A 138 -3.33 -0.68 -5.94
CA GLN A 138 -1.92 -1.08 -6.02
C GLN A 138 -1.69 -2.44 -5.34
N GLU A 139 -2.28 -2.66 -4.16
CA GLU A 139 -2.16 -3.92 -3.43
C GLU A 139 -2.79 -5.10 -4.19
N ILE A 140 -3.97 -4.89 -4.80
CA ILE A 140 -4.63 -5.87 -5.66
C ILE A 140 -3.74 -6.22 -6.86
N LEU A 141 -3.21 -5.21 -7.54
CA LEU A 141 -2.34 -5.40 -8.72
C LEU A 141 -1.07 -6.18 -8.35
N LEU A 142 -0.36 -5.76 -7.31
CA LEU A 142 0.89 -6.41 -6.89
C LEU A 142 0.63 -7.85 -6.44
N GLY A 143 -0.49 -8.11 -5.75
CA GLY A 143 -0.92 -9.45 -5.38
C GLY A 143 -1.19 -10.34 -6.60
N GLY A 144 -1.96 -9.84 -7.57
CA GLY A 144 -2.24 -10.56 -8.81
C GLY A 144 -0.98 -10.84 -9.62
N TRP A 145 -0.08 -9.86 -9.72
CA TRP A 145 1.19 -10.01 -10.43
C TRP A 145 2.10 -11.04 -9.76
N LEU A 146 2.20 -11.04 -8.43
CA LEU A 146 2.93 -12.11 -7.73
C LEU A 146 2.28 -13.47 -7.92
N ASN A 147 0.95 -13.53 -8.00
CA ASN A 147 0.23 -14.77 -8.24
C ASN A 147 0.47 -15.30 -9.65
N SER A 148 0.55 -14.43 -10.68
CA SER A 148 0.84 -14.86 -12.05
C SER A 148 2.18 -15.58 -12.17
N PHE A 149 3.21 -15.12 -11.43
CA PHE A 149 4.51 -15.80 -11.37
C PHE A 149 4.44 -17.18 -10.69
N ARG A 150 3.48 -17.40 -9.78
CA ARG A 150 3.34 -18.66 -9.03
C ARG A 150 2.50 -19.69 -9.77
N THR A 151 1.35 -19.28 -10.32
CA THR A 151 0.37 -20.21 -10.89
C THR A 151 0.67 -20.56 -12.33
N GLY A 152 1.36 -19.68 -13.07
CA GLY A 152 1.58 -19.82 -14.52
C GLY A 152 0.29 -19.77 -15.35
N SER A 153 -0.88 -19.71 -14.71
CA SER A 153 -2.18 -19.55 -15.34
C SER A 153 -2.50 -18.06 -15.47
N VAL A 154 -2.51 -17.62 -16.72
CA VAL A 154 -2.51 -16.21 -17.10
C VAL A 154 -3.95 -15.65 -17.11
N LEU A 155 -4.90 -16.44 -17.62
CA LEU A 155 -6.30 -16.02 -17.76
C LEU A 155 -7.06 -15.82 -16.43
N PRO A 156 -7.03 -16.73 -15.44
CA PRO A 156 -7.75 -16.51 -14.18
C PRO A 156 -7.26 -15.27 -13.44
N VAL A 157 -5.94 -15.06 -13.42
CA VAL A 157 -5.34 -13.87 -12.82
C VAL A 157 -5.78 -12.61 -13.56
N PHE A 158 -5.82 -12.63 -14.89
CA PHE A 158 -6.35 -11.51 -15.68
C PHE A 158 -7.80 -11.18 -15.31
N LEU A 159 -8.68 -12.18 -15.20
CA LEU A 159 -10.08 -11.97 -14.81
C LEU A 159 -10.19 -11.33 -13.42
N ASP A 160 -9.43 -11.84 -12.45
CA ASP A 160 -9.38 -11.28 -11.09
C ASP A 160 -8.89 -9.82 -11.10
N MET A 161 -7.90 -9.50 -11.96
CA MET A 161 -7.38 -8.14 -12.09
C MET A 161 -8.39 -7.19 -12.73
N VAL A 162 -9.11 -7.62 -13.77
CA VAL A 162 -10.16 -6.80 -14.39
C VAL A 162 -11.27 -6.52 -13.39
N HIS A 163 -11.78 -7.55 -12.70
CA HIS A 163 -12.83 -7.38 -11.69
C HIS A 163 -12.38 -6.54 -10.48
N GLY A 164 -11.11 -6.63 -10.10
CA GLY A 164 -10.57 -5.89 -8.95
C GLY A 164 -10.19 -4.44 -9.24
N LEU A 165 -9.84 -4.10 -10.48
CA LEU A 165 -9.24 -2.81 -10.85
C LEU A 165 -10.06 -1.99 -11.86
N VAL A 166 -11.05 -2.60 -12.50
CA VAL A 166 -11.96 -1.95 -13.45
C VAL A 166 -13.37 -1.98 -12.87
N ALA A 167 -13.83 -0.82 -12.40
CA ALA A 167 -15.16 -0.70 -11.82
C ALA A 167 -16.25 -0.96 -12.88
N ASP A 168 -17.35 -1.57 -12.43
CA ASP A 168 -18.50 -1.90 -13.26
C ASP A 168 -18.12 -2.60 -14.58
N SER A 169 -17.31 -3.67 -14.44
CA SER A 169 -16.81 -4.46 -15.56
C SER A 169 -17.35 -5.88 -15.57
N ILE A 170 -17.63 -6.38 -16.77
CA ILE A 170 -18.04 -7.77 -17.01
C ILE A 170 -17.16 -8.33 -18.12
N VAL A 171 -16.64 -9.54 -17.91
CA VAL A 171 -15.82 -10.24 -18.89
C VAL A 171 -16.57 -11.45 -19.43
N TYR A 172 -16.65 -11.55 -20.75
CA TYR A 172 -17.30 -12.63 -21.46
C TYR A 172 -16.29 -13.41 -22.30
N HIS A 173 -16.51 -14.71 -22.42
CA HIS A 173 -15.81 -15.57 -23.37
C HIS A 173 -16.73 -15.89 -24.54
N ASN A 174 -16.21 -15.79 -25.76
CA ASN A 174 -16.97 -16.21 -26.92
C ASN A 174 -17.02 -17.74 -27.01
N ASN A 175 -18.22 -18.30 -27.02
CA ASN A 175 -18.44 -19.74 -27.16
C ASN A 175 -17.99 -20.30 -28.52
N ALA A 176 -18.03 -19.49 -29.57
CA ALA A 176 -17.60 -19.87 -30.92
C ALA A 176 -16.08 -19.71 -31.11
N TYR A 177 -15.48 -18.72 -30.45
CA TYR A 177 -14.05 -18.40 -30.52
C TYR A 177 -13.45 -18.30 -29.11
N PRO A 178 -12.93 -19.41 -28.54
CA PRO A 178 -12.45 -19.42 -27.14
C PRO A 178 -11.30 -18.45 -26.83
N ASP A 179 -10.56 -18.04 -27.86
CA ASP A 179 -9.48 -17.06 -27.74
C ASP A 179 -9.98 -15.60 -27.78
N GLU A 180 -11.28 -15.37 -27.96
CA GLU A 180 -11.90 -14.05 -27.96
C GLU A 180 -12.55 -13.74 -26.60
N ILE A 181 -12.11 -12.63 -26.01
CA ILE A 181 -12.56 -12.12 -24.72
C ILE A 181 -13.22 -10.77 -24.97
N LEU A 182 -14.45 -10.60 -24.47
CA LEU A 182 -15.17 -9.33 -24.55
C LEU A 182 -15.23 -8.72 -23.16
N ILE A 183 -14.79 -7.48 -23.03
CA ILE A 183 -14.84 -6.72 -21.78
C ILE A 183 -15.87 -5.62 -21.95
N TYR A 184 -16.93 -5.67 -21.15
CA TYR A 184 -17.88 -4.57 -21.03
C TYR A 184 -17.54 -3.74 -19.80
N THR A 185 -17.66 -2.41 -19.92
CA THR A 185 -17.65 -1.48 -18.80
C THR A 185 -18.74 -0.42 -18.96
N GLY A 186 -19.48 -0.16 -17.89
CA GLY A 186 -20.53 0.88 -17.89
C GLY A 186 -20.00 2.31 -17.94
N TRP A 187 -18.68 2.48 -17.97
CA TRP A 187 -18.02 3.77 -18.03
C TRP A 187 -17.80 4.25 -19.46
N LYS A 188 -17.78 5.58 -19.63
CA LYS A 188 -17.38 6.20 -20.89
C LYS A 188 -15.92 5.89 -21.20
N ARG A 189 -15.59 5.94 -22.48
CA ARG A 189 -14.21 5.79 -22.94
C ARG A 189 -13.36 6.97 -22.49
N GLU A 190 -12.69 6.79 -21.35
CA GLU A 190 -11.72 7.73 -20.82
C GLU A 190 -10.29 7.21 -21.00
N ARG A 191 -9.35 8.13 -21.19
CA ARG A 191 -7.94 7.79 -21.44
C ARG A 191 -7.31 6.97 -20.30
N ASN A 192 -7.62 7.29 -19.05
CA ASN A 192 -7.08 6.58 -17.89
C ASN A 192 -7.61 5.14 -17.81
N LEU A 193 -8.93 4.98 -17.97
CA LEU A 193 -9.58 3.67 -18.01
C LEU A 193 -9.04 2.80 -19.15
N GLU A 194 -8.92 3.36 -20.35
CA GLU A 194 -8.38 2.65 -21.51
C GLU A 194 -6.91 2.25 -21.30
N GLN A 195 -6.07 3.13 -20.76
CA GLN A 195 -4.68 2.81 -20.43
C GLN A 195 -4.58 1.73 -19.36
N ARG A 196 -5.46 1.77 -18.35
CA ARG A 196 -5.51 0.76 -17.30
C ARG A 196 -5.88 -0.61 -17.87
N ILE A 197 -6.95 -0.72 -18.65
CA ILE A 197 -7.38 -1.99 -19.26
C ILE A 197 -6.28 -2.53 -20.19
N ARG A 198 -5.69 -1.69 -21.04
CA ARG A 198 -4.58 -2.09 -21.91
C ARG A 198 -3.38 -2.59 -21.13
N PHE A 199 -3.00 -1.90 -20.06
CA PHE A 199 -1.92 -2.34 -19.17
C PHE A 199 -2.20 -3.73 -18.58
N LEU A 200 -3.44 -4.01 -18.16
CA LEU A 200 -3.81 -5.33 -17.66
C LEU A 200 -3.74 -6.41 -18.75
N ILE A 201 -4.19 -6.10 -19.97
CA ILE A 201 -4.08 -7.01 -21.13
C ILE A 201 -2.61 -7.32 -21.40
N ASP A 202 -1.77 -6.30 -21.54
CA ASP A 202 -0.35 -6.45 -21.88
C ASP A 202 0.44 -7.20 -20.79
N THR A 203 0.03 -7.08 -19.52
CA THR A 203 0.73 -7.67 -18.37
C THR A 203 0.28 -9.09 -18.07
N PHE A 204 -1.02 -9.36 -18.18
CA PHE A 204 -1.64 -10.58 -17.65
C PHE A 204 -2.32 -11.43 -18.70
N LEU A 205 -2.30 -11.09 -19.98
CA LEU A 205 -2.96 -11.88 -21.01
C LEU A 205 -1.96 -12.41 -22.04
N ASP A 206 -2.11 -13.68 -22.41
CA ASP A 206 -1.29 -14.31 -23.45
C ASP A 206 -1.64 -13.74 -24.83
N ILE A 207 -0.64 -13.63 -25.71
CA ILE A 207 -0.73 -13.02 -27.04
C ILE A 207 -1.76 -13.72 -27.96
N ARG A 208 -2.13 -14.96 -27.62
CA ARG A 208 -3.16 -15.72 -28.35
C ARG A 208 -4.55 -15.11 -28.21
N TYR A 209 -4.83 -14.43 -27.10
CA TYR A 209 -6.16 -13.88 -26.85
C TYR A 209 -6.38 -12.57 -27.60
N ARG A 210 -7.59 -12.41 -28.12
CA ARG A 210 -8.07 -11.16 -28.70
C ARG A 210 -9.08 -10.56 -27.75
N VAL A 211 -8.88 -9.29 -27.41
CA VAL A 211 -9.74 -8.57 -26.48
C VAL A 211 -10.47 -7.46 -27.21
N GLU A 212 -11.79 -7.45 -27.10
CA GLU A 212 -12.65 -6.35 -27.53
C GLU A 212 -13.26 -5.65 -26.31
N ILE A 213 -13.25 -4.32 -26.30
CA ILE A 213 -13.68 -3.52 -25.15
C ILE A 213 -14.90 -2.67 -25.54
N PHE A 214 -15.98 -2.84 -24.80
CA PHE A 214 -17.24 -2.12 -24.94
C PHE A 214 -17.42 -1.13 -23.79
N TYR A 215 -17.64 0.14 -24.13
CA TYR A 215 -17.80 1.25 -23.20
C TYR A 215 -19.22 1.80 -23.28
N GLU A 216 -19.79 2.21 -22.15
CA GLU A 216 -21.10 2.88 -21.99
C GLU A 216 -22.32 2.04 -22.39
N TYR A 217 -22.23 1.29 -23.49
CA TYR A 217 -23.29 0.45 -24.04
C TYR A 217 -22.86 -1.00 -24.06
N HIS A 218 -23.75 -1.87 -23.60
CA HIS A 218 -23.55 -3.30 -23.63
C HIS A 218 -23.73 -3.83 -25.06
N PHE A 219 -23.07 -4.94 -25.42
CA PHE A 219 -23.37 -5.64 -26.67
C PHE A 219 -24.58 -6.58 -26.48
N GLY A 220 -25.36 -6.79 -27.54
CA GLY A 220 -26.54 -7.65 -27.47
C GLY A 220 -26.16 -9.13 -27.37
N ILE A 221 -26.66 -9.83 -26.35
CA ILE A 221 -26.50 -11.28 -26.22
C ILE A 221 -27.80 -11.94 -26.68
N ILE A 222 -27.71 -12.77 -27.73
CA ILE A 222 -28.87 -13.51 -28.25
C ILE A 222 -29.44 -14.40 -27.14
N GLY A 223 -30.72 -14.20 -26.82
CA GLY A 223 -31.43 -14.94 -25.77
C GLY A 223 -31.46 -14.25 -24.40
N VAL A 224 -30.86 -13.07 -24.26
CA VAL A 224 -30.94 -12.25 -23.03
C VAL A 224 -31.60 -10.91 -23.38
N GLU A 225 -32.92 -10.82 -23.16
CA GLU A 225 -33.74 -9.65 -23.54
C GLU A 225 -33.24 -8.35 -22.92
N GLU A 226 -32.70 -8.40 -21.70
CA GLU A 226 -32.19 -7.25 -20.96
C GLU A 226 -31.02 -6.56 -21.67
N THR A 227 -30.23 -7.32 -22.45
CA THR A 227 -29.11 -6.80 -23.25
C THR A 227 -29.51 -6.38 -24.66
N MET A 228 -30.77 -6.60 -25.05
CA MET A 228 -31.27 -6.42 -26.42
C MET A 228 -32.21 -5.21 -26.52
N ARG A 229 -31.77 -4.05 -25.99
CA ARG A 229 -32.54 -2.80 -26.02
C ARG A 229 -32.11 -1.87 -27.17
N ILE A 230 -33.08 -1.47 -27.99
CA ILE A 230 -32.85 -0.57 -29.14
C ILE A 230 -32.31 0.77 -28.63
N GLY A 231 -31.11 1.16 -29.09
CA GLY A 231 -30.45 2.41 -28.69
C GLY A 231 -29.49 2.30 -27.50
N GLU A 232 -29.41 1.13 -26.85
CA GLU A 232 -28.49 0.85 -25.73
C GLU A 232 -27.47 -0.26 -26.08
N ILE A 233 -27.36 -0.62 -27.36
CA ILE A 233 -26.49 -1.69 -27.86
C ILE A 233 -25.29 -1.11 -28.61
N ALA A 234 -24.09 -1.55 -28.25
CA ALA A 234 -22.89 -1.31 -29.04
C ALA A 234 -22.94 -2.13 -30.35
N ILE A 235 -22.73 -1.47 -31.49
CA ILE A 235 -22.73 -2.10 -32.81
C ILE A 235 -21.27 -2.35 -33.21
N CYS A 236 -20.93 -3.62 -33.48
CA CYS A 236 -19.66 -4.05 -34.08
C CYS A 236 -19.69 -3.95 -35.60
#